data_AF-A0A2V7L1X4-F1
#
_entry.id   AF-A0A2V7L1X4-F1
#
_cell.length_a   1.000
_cell.length_b   1.000
_cell.length_c   1.000
_cell.angle_alpha   90.00
_cell.angle_beta   90.00
_cell.angle_gamma   90.00
#
_symmetry.space_group_name_H-M   'P 1'
#
loop_
_entity.id
_entity.type
_entity.pdbx_description
1 polymer ?
#
loop_
_entity_poly.entity_id
_entity_poly.type
_entity_poly.pdbx_seq_one_letter_code
_entity_poly.pdbx_strand_id
1 'polypeptide(L)'
;MRFAVLLLAAFLADQPLNVRLGYPADSKLLIINADDLAMSHSENDASFTALDQKLVTSATVMVPAPWFGEVAAYARTHPDADLGLHLTLTAEWQTFRWGPVTPRNLVPSLVGPDGYFYSTTEEFAQHAKVDEKPRYARRSSAPSPSA
;
A
#
# COMPACT_ATOMS: atom_id res chain seq x y z
N MET A 1 31.89 -20.38 21.97
CA MET A 1 31.33 -19.76 20.73
C MET A 1 29.84 -19.39 20.83
N ARG A 2 28.96 -20.18 21.46
CA ARG A 2 27.51 -19.82 21.56
C ARG A 2 27.19 -18.55 22.36
N PHE A 3 27.97 -18.23 23.40
CA PHE A 3 27.79 -17.02 24.21
C PHE A 3 28.18 -15.71 23.48
N ALA A 4 29.19 -15.75 22.61
CA ALA A 4 29.62 -14.58 21.85
C ALA A 4 28.62 -14.18 20.76
N VAL A 5 27.91 -15.15 20.17
CA VAL A 5 26.85 -14.92 19.17
C VAL A 5 25.61 -14.28 19.79
N LEU A 6 25.27 -14.66 21.03
CA LEU A 6 24.14 -14.07 21.78
C LEU A 6 24.38 -12.61 22.18
N LEU A 7 25.62 -12.24 22.55
CA LEU A 7 25.98 -10.85 22.86
C LEU A 7 25.95 -9.94 21.63
N LEU A 8 26.42 -10.42 20.46
CA LEU A 8 26.42 -9.63 19.22
C LEU A 8 25.00 -9.34 18.70
N ALA A 9 24.07 -10.28 18.84
CA ALA A 9 22.66 -10.11 18.43
C ALA A 9 21.89 -9.11 19.32
N ALA A 10 22.20 -9.05 20.61
CA ALA A 10 21.58 -8.10 21.54
C ALA A 10 22.04 -6.65 21.29
N PHE A 11 23.31 -6.43 20.92
CA PHE A 11 23.82 -5.09 20.61
C PHE A 11 23.20 -4.48 19.34
N LEU A 12 22.79 -5.29 18.36
CA LEU A 12 22.16 -4.82 17.12
C LEU A 12 20.69 -4.41 17.31
N ALA A 13 19.99 -4.96 18.30
CA ALA A 13 18.59 -4.65 18.55
C ALA A 13 18.38 -3.25 19.15
N ASP A 14 19.38 -2.73 19.87
CA ASP A 14 19.34 -1.43 20.57
C ASP A 14 19.93 -0.27 19.74
N GLN A 15 20.45 -0.54 18.54
CA GLN A 15 20.94 0.51 17.64
C GLN A 15 19.77 1.25 16.96
N PRO A 16 19.90 2.56 16.70
CA PRO A 16 18.90 3.30 15.96
C PRO A 16 18.77 2.76 14.51
N LEU A 17 17.59 2.91 13.92
CA LEU A 17 17.24 2.29 12.64
C LEU A 17 18.23 2.63 11.51
N ASN A 18 18.71 3.88 11.43
CA ASN A 18 19.70 4.31 10.45
C ASN A 18 20.99 3.49 10.53
N VAL A 19 21.52 3.23 11.73
CA VAL A 19 22.71 2.40 11.94
C VAL A 19 22.46 0.95 11.57
N ARG A 20 21.29 0.41 11.94
CA ARG A 20 20.89 -0.95 11.56
C ARG A 20 20.74 -1.13 10.05
N LEU A 21 20.40 -0.07 9.33
CA LEU A 21 20.34 -0.01 7.87
C LEU A 21 21.71 0.26 7.21
N GLY A 22 22.78 0.42 7.98
CA GLY A 22 24.14 0.63 7.49
C GLY A 22 24.57 2.09 7.29
N TYR A 23 23.78 3.06 7.77
CA TYR A 23 24.10 4.48 7.68
C TYR A 23 24.81 5.00 8.95
N PRO A 24 25.59 6.09 8.85
CA PRO A 24 26.14 6.78 10.02
C PRO A 24 25.08 7.16 11.05
N ALA A 25 25.48 7.19 12.33
CA ALA A 25 24.57 7.43 13.46
C ALA A 25 23.87 8.80 13.42
N ASP A 26 24.49 9.80 12.79
CA ASP A 26 23.98 11.16 12.59
C ASP A 26 23.20 11.35 11.27
N SER A 27 23.10 10.31 10.45
CA SER A 27 22.36 10.38 9.18
C SER A 27 20.86 10.56 9.41
N LYS A 28 20.27 11.45 8.61
CA LYS A 28 18.82 11.58 8.47
C LYS A 28 18.38 10.87 7.20
N LEU A 29 17.51 9.88 7.34
CA LEU A 29 16.91 9.15 6.23
C LEU A 29 15.53 9.74 5.95
N LEU A 30 15.19 9.89 4.67
CA LEU A 30 13.92 10.46 4.23
C LEU A 30 13.28 9.52 3.20
N ILE A 31 12.02 9.20 3.43
CA ILE A 31 11.14 8.57 2.44
C ILE A 31 10.13 9.62 2.05
N ILE A 32 10.04 9.90 0.75
CA ILE A 32 9.01 10.76 0.15
C ILE A 32 8.11 9.82 -0.64
N ASN A 33 6.90 9.60 -0.14
CA ASN A 33 5.97 8.66 -0.74
C ASN A 33 4.82 9.40 -1.44
N ALA A 34 4.58 9.09 -2.71
CA ALA A 34 3.36 9.51 -3.41
C ALA A 34 2.20 8.57 -3.05
N ASP A 35 1.13 9.12 -2.50
CA ASP A 35 -0.03 8.33 -2.09
C ASP A 35 -1.09 8.22 -3.20
N ASP A 36 -2.08 7.35 -3.01
CA ASP A 36 -3.28 7.26 -3.87
C ASP A 36 -3.04 6.89 -5.35
N LEU A 37 -1.90 6.26 -5.64
CA LEU A 37 -1.61 5.77 -6.99
C LEU A 37 -2.71 4.80 -7.43
N ALA A 38 -3.15 4.90 -8.69
CA ALA A 38 -4.35 4.27 -9.29
C ALA A 38 -5.70 4.96 -9.06
N MET A 39 -5.80 5.98 -8.20
CA MET A 39 -7.06 6.70 -7.97
C MET A 39 -7.57 7.34 -9.27
N SER A 40 -6.76 8.16 -9.93
CA SER A 40 -7.12 8.87 -11.16
C SER A 40 -5.97 8.87 -12.17
N HIS A 41 -6.29 9.10 -13.45
CA HIS A 41 -5.25 9.26 -14.48
C HIS A 41 -4.28 10.40 -14.17
N SER A 42 -4.79 11.54 -13.69
CA SER A 42 -3.95 12.69 -13.33
C SER A 42 -3.02 12.38 -12.15
N GLU A 43 -3.50 11.60 -11.17
CA GLU A 43 -2.67 11.18 -10.03
C GLU A 43 -1.55 10.24 -10.49
N ASN A 44 -1.89 9.31 -11.38
CA ASN A 44 -0.91 8.42 -12.02
C ASN A 44 0.15 9.20 -12.78
N ASP A 45 -0.26 10.09 -13.69
CA ASP A 45 0.66 10.87 -14.54
C ASP A 45 1.63 11.73 -13.69
N ALA A 46 1.10 12.42 -12.68
CA ALA A 46 1.90 13.20 -11.74
C ALA A 46 2.88 12.32 -10.94
N SER A 47 2.41 11.18 -10.44
CA SER A 47 3.22 10.27 -9.64
C SER A 47 4.29 9.55 -10.45
N PHE A 48 3.99 9.10 -11.67
CA PHE A 48 4.97 8.51 -12.58
C PHE A 48 6.05 9.54 -12.92
N THR A 49 5.65 10.77 -13.27
CA THR A 49 6.59 11.86 -13.51
C THR A 49 7.49 12.10 -12.29
N ALA A 50 6.91 12.14 -11.09
CA ALA A 50 7.67 12.35 -9.86
C ALA A 50 8.64 11.18 -9.54
N LEU A 51 8.24 9.93 -9.80
CA LEU A 51 9.08 8.74 -9.63
C LEU A 51 10.23 8.69 -10.65
N ASP A 52 9.94 9.01 -11.91
CA ASP A 52 10.92 9.03 -13.01
C ASP A 52 11.96 10.12 -12.80
N GLN A 53 11.51 11.30 -12.35
CA GLN A 53 12.39 12.43 -12.03
C GLN A 53 13.02 12.36 -10.63
N LYS A 54 12.76 11.29 -9.86
CA LYS A 54 13.28 11.07 -8.51
C LYS A 54 12.93 12.21 -7.52
N LEU A 55 11.78 12.86 -7.74
CA LEU A 55 11.21 13.85 -6.82
C LEU A 55 10.56 13.17 -5.61
N VAL A 56 10.05 11.96 -5.79
CA VAL A 56 9.60 11.04 -4.74
C VAL A 56 10.45 9.78 -4.74
N THR A 57 10.54 9.11 -3.60
CA THR A 57 11.35 7.88 -3.43
C THR A 57 10.53 6.60 -3.56
N SER A 58 9.23 6.67 -3.30
CA SER A 58 8.31 5.54 -3.37
C SER A 58 6.89 6.00 -3.70
N ALA A 59 6.00 5.06 -3.99
CA ALA A 59 4.57 5.32 -4.11
C ALA A 59 3.72 4.15 -3.59
N THR A 60 2.47 4.40 -3.24
CA THR A 60 1.54 3.38 -2.69
C THR A 60 0.29 3.22 -3.55
N VAL A 61 -0.01 1.98 -3.95
CA VAL A 61 -1.03 1.68 -4.97
C VAL A 61 -2.37 1.25 -4.37
N MET A 62 -3.45 1.90 -4.81
CA MET A 62 -4.84 1.54 -4.53
C MET A 62 -5.35 0.52 -5.56
N VAL A 63 -5.15 -0.77 -5.30
CA VAL A 63 -5.56 -1.86 -6.20
C VAL A 63 -7.03 -1.85 -6.64
N PRO A 64 -8.04 -1.50 -5.81
CA PRO A 64 -9.43 -1.47 -6.27
C PRO A 64 -9.77 -0.27 -7.16
N ALA A 65 -8.88 0.72 -7.28
CA ALA A 65 -9.18 1.98 -7.95
C ALA A 65 -9.20 1.86 -9.49
N PRO A 66 -9.98 2.70 -10.19
CA PRO A 66 -10.26 2.51 -11.63
C PRO A 66 -9.04 2.56 -12.55
N TRP A 67 -7.97 3.27 -12.15
CA TRP A 67 -6.78 3.48 -12.99
C TRP A 67 -5.61 2.55 -12.63
N PHE A 68 -5.87 1.46 -11.91
CA PHE A 68 -4.84 0.47 -11.55
C PHE A 68 -4.14 -0.14 -12.77
N GLY A 69 -4.83 -0.25 -13.91
CA GLY A 69 -4.27 -0.81 -15.14
C GLY A 69 -3.02 -0.07 -15.64
N GLU A 70 -2.98 1.25 -15.53
CA GLU A 70 -1.81 2.06 -15.90
C GLU A 70 -0.65 1.82 -14.96
N VAL A 71 -0.92 1.76 -13.66
CA VAL A 71 0.09 1.48 -12.63
C VAL A 71 0.70 0.11 -12.83
N ALA A 72 -0.11 -0.91 -13.16
CA ALA A 72 0.38 -2.23 -13.48
C ALA A 72 1.28 -2.24 -14.74
N ALA A 73 0.98 -1.41 -15.74
CA ALA A 73 1.83 -1.25 -16.92
C ALA A 73 3.15 -0.54 -16.60
N TYR A 74 3.09 0.55 -15.84
CA TYR A 74 4.25 1.29 -15.37
C TYR A 74 5.19 0.40 -14.55
N ALA A 75 4.65 -0.40 -13.62
CA ALA A 75 5.44 -1.30 -12.77
C ALA A 75 6.21 -2.36 -13.58
N ARG A 76 5.67 -2.81 -14.73
CA ARG A 76 6.37 -3.78 -15.61
C ARG A 76 7.56 -3.17 -16.33
N THR A 77 7.52 -1.88 -16.65
CA THR A 77 8.62 -1.18 -17.34
C THR A 77 9.61 -0.55 -16.36
N HIS A 78 9.25 -0.42 -15.07
CA HIS A 78 10.07 0.16 -14.00
C HIS A 78 10.23 -0.83 -12.84
N PRO A 79 10.93 -1.95 -13.02
CA PRO A 79 11.10 -2.97 -11.97
C PRO A 79 11.84 -2.46 -10.72
N ASP A 80 12.57 -1.35 -10.83
CA ASP A 80 13.28 -0.72 -9.72
C ASP A 80 12.45 0.34 -8.97
N ALA A 81 11.20 0.61 -9.40
CA ALA A 81 10.32 1.54 -8.69
C ALA A 81 9.85 0.91 -7.36
N ASP A 82 10.00 1.66 -6.25
CA ASP A 82 9.50 1.24 -4.94
C ASP A 82 7.99 1.50 -4.83
N LEU A 83 7.20 0.48 -5.20
CA LEU A 83 5.75 0.52 -5.20
C LEU A 83 5.19 -0.34 -4.07
N GLY A 84 4.65 0.33 -3.05
CA GLY A 84 3.93 -0.27 -1.94
C GLY A 84 2.43 -0.43 -2.19
N LEU A 85 1.74 -1.03 -1.22
CA LEU A 85 0.29 -1.21 -1.24
C LEU A 85 -0.40 -0.15 -0.36
N HIS A 86 -1.29 0.64 -0.96
CA HIS A 86 -2.23 1.46 -0.21
C HIS A 86 -3.44 0.59 0.16
N LEU A 87 -3.58 0.20 1.43
CA LEU A 87 -4.71 -0.62 1.87
C LEU A 87 -6.00 0.19 1.90
N THR A 88 -6.76 0.12 0.80
CA THR A 88 -8.00 0.86 0.61
C THR A 88 -9.22 0.09 1.14
N LEU A 89 -9.91 0.63 2.15
CA LEU A 89 -11.09 0.04 2.80
C LEU A 89 -12.31 0.98 2.87
N THR A 90 -12.17 2.18 2.31
CA THR A 90 -13.19 3.22 2.21
C THR A 90 -13.27 3.74 0.77
N ALA A 91 -14.40 4.36 0.40
CA ALA A 91 -14.61 5.03 -0.88
C ALA A 91 -15.44 6.30 -0.66
N GLU A 92 -14.74 7.40 -0.38
CA GLU A 92 -15.27 8.66 0.15
C GLU A 92 -15.96 9.56 -0.89
N TRP A 93 -15.61 9.43 -2.17
CA TRP A 93 -16.19 10.25 -3.23
C TRP A 93 -17.62 9.80 -3.58
N GLN A 94 -18.51 10.75 -3.89
CA GLN A 94 -19.91 10.42 -4.14
C GLN A 94 -20.14 9.68 -5.46
N THR A 95 -19.47 10.11 -6.53
CA THR A 95 -19.68 9.60 -7.90
C THR A 95 -18.48 8.79 -8.43
N PHE A 96 -17.39 8.73 -7.68
CA PHE A 96 -16.14 8.09 -8.10
C PHE A 96 -15.71 7.06 -7.05
N ARG A 97 -16.38 5.91 -7.07
CA ARG A 97 -16.29 4.89 -6.02
C ARG A 97 -15.68 3.60 -6.50
N TRP A 98 -15.05 2.90 -5.58
CA TRP A 98 -14.46 1.58 -5.79
C TRP A 98 -14.96 0.61 -4.72
N GLY A 99 -14.93 -0.67 -5.07
CA GLY A 99 -15.33 -1.76 -4.19
C GLY A 99 -14.20 -2.78 -4.04
N PRO A 100 -14.39 -3.84 -3.26
CA PRO A 100 -13.35 -4.81 -3.01
C PRO A 100 -13.00 -5.60 -4.28
N VAL A 101 -11.71 -5.88 -4.46
CA VAL A 101 -11.21 -6.86 -5.44
C VAL A 101 -11.52 -8.31 -5.05
N THR A 102 -11.93 -8.53 -3.80
CA THR A 102 -12.45 -9.81 -3.31
C THR A 102 -13.94 -9.90 -3.63
N PRO A 103 -14.46 -11.07 -4.05
CA PRO A 103 -15.89 -11.26 -4.24
C PRO A 103 -16.71 -10.80 -3.03
N ARG A 104 -17.74 -9.98 -3.27
CA ARG A 104 -18.51 -9.29 -2.21
C ARG A 104 -19.16 -10.27 -1.23
N ASN A 105 -19.54 -11.46 -1.68
CA ASN A 105 -20.09 -12.52 -0.83
C ASN A 105 -19.09 -13.09 0.19
N LEU A 106 -17.78 -12.90 -0.02
CA LEU A 106 -16.73 -13.32 0.91
C LEU A 106 -16.33 -12.20 1.88
N VAL A 107 -16.71 -10.95 1.57
CA VAL A 107 -16.43 -9.76 2.38
C VAL A 107 -17.66 -8.84 2.51
N PRO A 108 -18.87 -9.37 2.83
CA PRO A 108 -20.10 -8.59 2.79
C PRO A 108 -20.12 -7.46 3.83
N SER A 109 -19.32 -7.57 4.90
CA SER A 109 -19.26 -6.55 5.95
C SER A 109 -18.37 -5.36 5.58
N LEU A 110 -17.60 -5.44 4.49
CA LEU A 110 -16.73 -4.35 4.05
C LEU A 110 -17.43 -3.39 3.08
N VAL A 111 -18.64 -3.70 2.63
CA VAL A 111 -19.32 -2.95 1.56
C VAL A 111 -20.70 -2.47 1.98
N GLY A 112 -21.08 -1.28 1.49
CA GLY A 112 -22.41 -0.73 1.65
C GLY A 112 -23.46 -1.42 0.77
N PRO A 113 -24.73 -0.98 0.82
CA PRO A 113 -25.82 -1.55 0.02
C PRO A 113 -25.65 -1.38 -1.51
N ASP A 114 -24.92 -0.36 -1.95
CA ASP A 114 -24.49 -0.14 -3.33
C ASP A 114 -23.30 -1.04 -3.74
N GLY A 115 -22.75 -1.75 -2.75
CA GLY A 115 -21.63 -2.67 -2.81
C GLY A 115 -20.27 -2.02 -3.10
N TYR A 116 -20.17 -0.70 -2.96
CA TYR A 116 -18.88 -0.01 -2.82
C TYR A 116 -18.41 -0.08 -1.36
N PHE A 117 -17.14 0.28 -1.10
CA PHE A 117 -16.72 0.50 0.27
C PHE A 117 -17.51 1.66 0.91
N TYR A 118 -17.61 1.64 2.23
CA TYR A 118 -18.23 2.73 3.00
C TYR A 118 -17.52 4.06 2.76
N SER A 119 -18.28 5.16 2.82
CA SER A 119 -17.73 6.49 2.50
C SER A 119 -16.97 7.12 3.66
N THR A 120 -17.15 6.60 4.88
CA THR A 120 -16.45 7.08 6.07
C THR A 120 -15.78 5.93 6.81
N THR A 121 -14.71 6.27 7.55
CA THR A 121 -14.04 5.33 8.45
C THR A 121 -14.92 4.91 9.62
N GLU A 122 -15.82 5.79 10.07
CA GLU A 122 -16.85 5.53 11.09
C GLU A 122 -17.80 4.40 10.66
N GLU A 123 -18.45 4.55 9.49
CA GLU A 123 -19.32 3.52 8.93
C GLU A 123 -18.56 2.21 8.70
N PHE A 124 -17.37 2.29 8.11
CA PHE A 124 -16.52 1.12 7.95
C PHE A 124 -16.26 0.41 9.29
N ALA A 125 -15.92 1.15 10.35
CA ALA A 125 -15.63 0.57 11.65
C ALA A 125 -16.86 -0.06 12.31
N GLN A 126 -18.06 0.52 12.12
CA GLN A 126 -19.31 0.01 12.66
C GLN A 126 -19.75 -1.31 12.01
N HIS A 127 -19.44 -1.49 10.73
CA HIS A 127 -19.90 -2.66 9.96
C HIS A 127 -18.83 -3.75 9.79
N ALA A 128 -17.56 -3.40 9.64
CA ALA A 128 -16.52 -4.32 9.20
C ALA A 128 -16.18 -5.41 10.23
N LYS A 129 -16.32 -6.67 9.82
CA LYS A 129 -15.90 -7.82 10.60
C LYS A 129 -14.39 -8.02 10.51
N VAL A 130 -13.77 -8.31 11.66
CA VAL A 130 -12.31 -8.43 11.80
C VAL A 130 -11.72 -9.54 10.93
N ASP A 131 -12.44 -10.65 10.74
CA ASP A 131 -11.97 -11.82 9.98
C ASP A 131 -12.02 -11.63 8.46
N GLU A 132 -12.79 -10.65 7.97
CA GLU A 132 -12.88 -10.30 6.55
C GLU A 132 -11.71 -9.40 6.10
N LYS A 133 -11.18 -8.55 7.00
CA LYS A 133 -10.09 -7.60 6.67
C LYS A 133 -8.82 -8.30 6.15
N PRO A 134 -8.30 -9.37 6.79
CA PRO A 134 -7.14 -10.11 6.27
C PRO A 134 -7.43 -10.85 4.97
N ARG A 135 -8.68 -11.27 4.71
CA ARG A 135 -9.06 -11.91 3.44
C ARG A 135 -8.96 -10.92 2.30
N TYR A 136 -9.45 -9.70 2.50
CA TYR A 136 -9.29 -8.61 1.54
C TYR A 136 -7.83 -8.22 1.35
N ALA A 137 -7.09 -7.96 2.44
CA ALA A 137 -5.69 -7.55 2.38
C ALA A 137 -4.80 -8.55 1.62
N ARG A 138 -5.01 -9.86 1.82
CA ARG A 138 -4.28 -10.91 1.07
C ARG A 138 -4.60 -10.90 -0.42
N ARG A 139 -5.82 -10.54 -0.80
CA ARG A 139 -6.22 -10.48 -2.21
C ARG A 139 -5.71 -9.21 -2.88
N SER A 140 -5.72 -8.08 -2.19
CA SER A 140 -5.16 -6.83 -2.70
C SER A 140 -3.63 -6.87 -2.82
N SER A 141 -2.94 -7.65 -1.99
CA SER A 141 -1.50 -7.87 -2.11
C SER A 141 -1.12 -9.00 -3.08
N ALA A 142 -2.09 -9.68 -3.70
CA ALA A 142 -1.79 -10.78 -4.60
C ALA A 142 -1.27 -10.23 -5.95
N PRO A 143 -0.22 -10.83 -6.55
CA PRO A 143 0.19 -10.46 -7.89
C PRO A 143 -0.95 -10.68 -8.87
N SER A 144 -1.10 -9.77 -9.85
CA SER A 144 -2.15 -9.87 -10.85
C SER A 144 -2.04 -11.23 -11.59
N PRO A 145 -3.13 -12.00 -11.71
CA PRO A 145 -3.11 -13.32 -12.36
C PRO A 145 -2.92 -13.27 -13.88
N SER A 146 -2.77 -12.08 -14.47
CA SER A 146 -2.49 -11.87 -15.90
C SER A 146 -1.09 -11.30 -16.16
N ALA A 147 -0.10 -11.68 -15.34
CA ALA A 147 1.31 -11.45 -15.60
C ALA A 147 1.89 -12.56 -16.48
#